data_AF-A0A2W4RIK3-F1
#
_entry.id   AF-A0A2W4RIK3-F1
#
_cell.length_a   1.000
_cell.length_b   1.000
_cell.length_c   1.000
_cell.angle_alpha   90.00
_cell.angle_beta   90.00
_cell.angle_gamma   90.00
#
_symmetry.space_group_name_H-M   'P 1'
#
loop_
_entity.id
_entity.type
_entity.pdbx_description
1 polymer ?
#
loop_
_entity_poly.entity_id
_entity_poly.type
_entity_poly.pdbx_seq_one_letter_code
_entity_poly.pdbx_strand_id
1 'polypeptide(L)' 'PERPGALMKFLDALGDRWNISLFHYRNHGADPGRVLAGFEVPPGDDEAFAAFLDRLGYPYAHEIGNPAYSLFLA' A
#
# COMPACT_ATOMS: atom_id res chain seq x y z
N PRO A 1 -9.61 7.00 8.49
CA PRO A 1 -9.18 7.44 9.84
C PRO A 1 -8.02 6.59 10.34
N GLU A 2 -6.85 7.19 10.54
CA GLU A 2 -5.74 6.49 11.17
C GLU A 2 -6.16 6.04 12.57
N ARG A 3 -6.05 4.75 12.82
CA ARG A 3 -6.20 4.16 14.15
C ARG A 3 -4.82 3.61 14.51
N PRO A 4 -4.40 3.71 15.79
CA PRO A 4 -3.20 3.01 16.26
C PRO A 4 -3.22 1.56 15.76
N GLY A 5 -2.16 1.13 15.07
CA GLY A 5 -2.02 -0.22 14.53
C GLY A 5 -2.60 -0.45 13.12
N ALA A 6 -3.09 0.57 12.41
CA ALA A 6 -3.56 0.41 11.02
C ALA A 6 -2.45 -0.10 10.08
N LEU A 7 -1.23 0.39 10.27
CA LEU A 7 -0.04 -0.08 9.55
C LEU A 7 0.27 -1.55 9.87
N MET A 8 0.29 -1.93 11.15
CA MET A 8 0.55 -3.33 11.53
C MET A 8 -0.51 -4.26 10.94
N LYS A 9 -1.79 -3.88 10.98
CA LYS A 9 -2.87 -4.64 10.34
C LYS A 9 -2.67 -4.79 8.83
N PHE A 10 -2.15 -3.77 8.16
CA PHE A 10 -1.82 -3.84 6.74
C PHE A 10 -0.71 -4.87 6.49
N LEU A 11 0.37 -4.81 7.27
CA LEU A 11 1.51 -5.72 7.12
C LEU A 11 1.13 -7.16 7.47
N ASP A 12 0.38 -7.36 8.56
CA ASP A 12 -0.11 -8.68 8.99
C ASP A 12 -1.06 -9.29 7.95
N ALA A 13 -1.91 -8.46 7.31
CA ALA A 13 -2.83 -8.93 6.29
C ALA A 13 -2.12 -9.30 4.97
N LEU A 14 -1.02 -8.60 4.65
CA LEU A 14 -0.17 -8.90 3.50
C LEU A 14 0.55 -10.24 3.68
N GLY A 15 1.06 -10.48 4.89
CA GLY A 15 1.88 -11.66 5.20
C GLY A 15 3.11 -11.74 4.27
N ASP A 16 3.47 -12.96 3.87
CA ASP A 16 4.63 -13.23 3.02
C ASP A 16 4.27 -13.44 1.53
N ARG A 17 3.09 -12.98 1.09
CA ARG A 17 2.59 -13.27 -0.28
C ARG A 17 3.23 -12.41 -1.36
N TRP A 18 3.49 -11.14 -1.09
CA TRP A 18 4.02 -10.19 -2.08
C TRP A 18 5.09 -9.31 -1.44
N ASN A 19 6.15 -9.04 -2.20
CA ASN A 19 7.21 -8.14 -1.74
C ASN A 19 6.74 -6.70 -1.79
N ILE A 20 7.06 -5.93 -0.74
CA ILE A 20 6.93 -4.48 -0.74
C ILE A 20 8.23 -3.89 -1.32
N SER A 21 8.15 -3.30 -2.51
CA SER A 21 9.29 -2.66 -3.18
C SER A 21 9.44 -1.18 -2.84
N LEU A 22 8.36 -0.53 -2.41
CA LEU A 22 8.35 0.85 -1.95
C LEU A 22 7.47 0.95 -0.71
N PHE A 23 7.96 1.64 0.32
CA PHE A 23 7.16 1.91 1.51
C PHE A 23 7.44 3.31 2.04
N HIS A 24 6.45 4.20 1.95
CA HIS A 24 6.51 5.54 2.52
C HIS A 24 5.29 5.76 3.41
N TYR A 25 5.55 6.08 4.67
CA TYR A 25 4.51 6.32 5.67
C TYR A 25 4.76 7.65 6.36
N ARG A 26 3.73 8.49 6.41
CA ARG A 26 3.79 9.78 7.09
C ARG A 26 2.68 9.86 8.13
N ASN A 27 3.07 9.79 9.39
CA ASN A 27 2.21 10.09 10.54
C ASN A 27 2.44 11.55 10.94
N HIS A 28 1.49 12.43 10.65
CA HIS A 28 1.53 13.82 11.12
C HIS A 28 0.42 13.93 12.16
N GLY A 29 0.77 14.09 13.44
CA GLY A 29 -0.07 13.79 14.61
C GLY A 29 -1.46 14.46 14.76
N ALA A 30 -1.99 15.11 13.72
CA ALA A 30 -3.37 15.59 13.62
C ALA A 30 -4.07 15.27 12.27
N ASP A 31 -3.37 14.76 11.26
CA ASP A 31 -3.89 14.42 9.93
C ASP A 31 -3.89 12.88 9.79
N PRO A 32 -4.95 12.22 9.27
CA PRO A 32 -4.91 10.78 9.04
C PRO A 32 -3.68 10.40 8.22
N GLY A 33 -2.75 9.66 8.84
CA GLY A 33 -1.53 9.24 8.18
C GLY A 33 -1.82 8.45 6.91
N ARG A 34 -0.99 8.73 5.91
CA ARG A 34 -1.10 8.15 4.57
C ARG A 34 0.09 7.22 4.34
N VAL A 35 -0.20 6.12 3.66
CA VAL A 35 0.81 5.17 3.20
C VAL A 35 0.83 5.24 1.67
N LEU A 36 2.02 5.35 1.11
CA LEU A 36 2.31 5.00 -0.27
C LEU A 36 3.11 3.70 -0.23
N ALA A 37 2.60 2.67 -0.90
CA ALA A 37 3.26 1.38 -0.99
C ALA A 37 3.35 0.94 -2.46
N GLY A 38 4.49 0.38 -2.83
CA GLY A 38 4.71 -0.32 -4.09
C GLY A 38 4.91 -1.81 -3.82
N PHE A 39 4.39 -2.62 -4.73
CA PHE A 39 4.40 -4.07 -4.60
C PHE A 39 4.93 -4.73 -5.86
N GLU A 40 5.66 -5.83 -5.68
CA GLU A 40 5.97 -6.76 -6.75
C GLU A 40 4.90 -7.86 -6.76
N VAL A 41 3.96 -7.75 -7.69
CA VAL A 41 2.91 -8.75 -7.89
C VAL A 41 3.31 -9.63 -9.08
N PRO A 42 3.49 -10.95 -8.90
CA PRO A 42 3.79 -11.86 -9.99
C PRO A 42 2.69 -11.86 -11.06
N PRO A 43 3.03 -12.10 -12.34
CA PRO A 43 2.02 -12.25 -13.39
C PRO A 43 1.01 -13.37 -13.05
N GLY A 44 -0.27 -13.05 -13.04
CA GLY A 44 -1.35 -13.99 -12.71
C GLY A 44 -1.94 -13.85 -11.31
N ASP A 45 -1.31 -13.05 -10.43
CA ASP A 45 -1.81 -12.79 -9.08
C ASP A 45 -2.71 -11.54 -8.99
N ASP A 46 -2.95 -10.83 -10.10
CA ASP A 46 -3.67 -9.56 -10.11
C ASP A 46 -5.07 -9.65 -9.44
N GLU A 47 -5.83 -10.71 -9.73
CA GLU A 47 -7.15 -10.93 -9.11
C GLU A 47 -7.04 -11.20 -7.60
N ALA A 48 -6.06 -12.00 -7.19
CA ALA A 48 -5.81 -12.29 -5.77
C ALA A 48 -5.35 -11.04 -5.01
N PHE A 49 -4.56 -10.19 -5.67
CA PHE A 49 -4.08 -8.94 -5.13
C PHE A 49 -5.21 -7.91 -5.01
N ALA A 50 -6.08 -7.79 -6.02
CA ALA A 50 -7.27 -6.94 -5.94
C ALA A 50 -8.20 -7.36 -4.80
N ALA A 51 -8.50 -8.66 -4.68
CA ALA A 51 -9.31 -9.19 -3.58
C ALA A 51 -8.67 -8.95 -2.19
N PHE A 52 -7.34 -8.98 -2.12
CA PHE A 52 -6.61 -8.63 -0.91
C PHE A 52 -6.81 -7.16 -0.52
N LEU A 53 -6.67 -6.22 -1.48
CA LEU A 53 -6.88 -4.80 -1.25
C LEU A 53 -8.32 -4.49 -0.80
N ASP A 54 -9.31 -5.14 -1.42
CA ASP A 54 -10.72 -5.02 -1.04
C ASP A 54 -10.96 -5.49 0.41
N ARG A 55 -10.38 -6.64 0.78
CA ARG A 55 -10.47 -7.19 2.15
C ARG A 55 -9.80 -6.30 3.19
N LEU A 56 -8.74 -5.59 2.80
CA LEU A 56 -8.02 -4.67 3.67
C LEU A 56 -8.94 -3.53 4.15
N GLY A 57 -9.92 -3.14 3.33
CA GLY A 57 -10.98 -2.20 3.69
C GLY A 57 -10.50 -0.76 3.91
N TYR A 58 -9.27 -0.44 3.51
CA TYR A 58 -8.78 0.94 3.51
C TYR A 58 -9.06 1.57 2.15
N PRO A 59 -9.50 2.85 2.11
CA PRO A 59 -9.52 3.60 0.87
C PRO A 59 -8.13 3.67 0.27
N TYR A 60 -7.99 3.26 -0.99
CA TYR A 60 -6.75 3.33 -1.74
C TYR A 60 -7.00 3.93 -3.12
N ALA A 61 -5.94 4.42 -3.75
CA ALA A 61 -5.93 4.86 -5.14
C ALA A 61 -4.73 4.23 -5.84
N HIS A 62 -4.90 3.81 -7.09
CA HIS A 62 -3.78 3.35 -7.90
C HIS A 62 -3.00 4.57 -8.40
N GLU A 63 -1.73 4.65 -8.03
CA GLU A 63 -0.78 5.68 -8.49
C GLU A 63 0.07 5.19 -9.69
N ILE A 64 -0.43 4.17 -10.40
CA ILE A 64 0.24 3.60 -11.58
C ILE A 64 0.26 4.66 -12.68
N GLY A 65 1.47 5.12 -13.05
CA GLY A 65 1.66 6.17 -14.05
C GLY A 65 1.76 7.59 -13.50
N ASN A 66 1.84 7.78 -12.18
CA ASN A 66 2.13 9.09 -11.59
C ASN A 66 3.52 9.58 -12.07
N PRO A 67 3.62 10.73 -12.76
CA PRO A 67 4.91 11.23 -13.27
C PRO A 67 5.94 11.46 -12.17
N ALA A 68 5.48 11.80 -10.95
CA ALA A 68 6.36 11.99 -9.81
C ALA A 68 7.11 10.70 -9.43
N TYR A 69 6.52 9.53 -9.66
CA TYR A 69 7.19 8.24 -9.42
C TYR A 69 8.46 8.13 -10.27
N SER A 70 8.33 8.34 -11.59
CA SER A 70 9.47 8.26 -12.51
C SER A 70 10.50 9.37 -12.29
N LEU A 71 10.07 10.54 -11.80
CA LEU A 71 10.95 11.69 -11.60
C LEU A 71 11.76 11.62 -10.31
N PHE A 72 11.27 10.95 -9.26
CA PHE A 72 11.84 11.05 -7.92
C PHE A 72 12.11 9.71 -7.21
N LEU A 73 11.58 8.59 -7.70
CA LEU A 73 11.63 7.29 -7.02
C LEU A 73 12.20 6.14 -7.88
N ALA A 74 12.58 6.41 -9.14
CA ALA A 74 13.11 5.42 -10.09
C ALA A 74 14.63 5.21 -9.99
#